data_AF-A0A3S5DP28-F1
#
_entry.id   AF-A0A3S5DP28-F1
#
_cell.length_a   1.000
_cell.length_b   1.000
_cell.length_c   1.000
_cell.angle_alpha   90.00
_cell.angle_beta   90.00
_cell.angle_gamma   90.00
#
_symmetry.space_group_name_H-M   'P 1'
#
loop_
_entity.id
_entity.type
_entity.pdbx_description
1 polymer ?
#
loop_
_entity_poly.entity_id
_entity_poly.type
_entity_poly.pdbx_seq_one_letter_code
_entity_poly.pdbx_strand_id
1 'polypeptide(L)'
;MNRLNITSILASIITERDENMQQLVAQLSDGKKTSGSPIAIRFKPAVRDFVTLVSGRLGISSAELVNILVEGIMRETLIPRQAVITHIHERFWLLMDEHRLSVLDVARLPLGLGISV
;
A
#
# COMPACT_ATOMS: atom_id res chain seq x y z
N MET A 1 -14.75 -25.05 7.65
CA MET A 1 -14.18 -23.82 8.24
C MET A 1 -13.19 -23.26 7.24
N ASN A 2 -13.54 -22.20 6.49
CA ASN A 2 -12.68 -21.67 5.44
C ASN A 2 -11.44 -21.03 6.09
N ARG A 3 -10.23 -21.48 5.74
CA ARG A 3 -9.00 -20.83 6.22
C ARG A 3 -8.91 -19.45 5.59
N LEU A 4 -9.24 -18.42 6.36
CA LEU A 4 -8.97 -17.03 5.99
C LEU A 4 -7.46 -16.87 5.84
N ASN A 5 -7.01 -16.78 4.59
CA ASN A 5 -5.64 -16.42 4.22
C ASN A 5 -5.64 -15.01 3.61
N ILE A 6 -4.47 -14.38 3.55
CA ILE A 6 -4.35 -12.99 3.09
C ILE A 6 -4.96 -12.80 1.69
N THR A 7 -4.75 -13.74 0.77
CA THR A 7 -5.30 -13.69 -0.58
C THR A 7 -6.82 -13.70 -0.59
N SER A 8 -7.45 -14.58 0.21
CA SER A 8 -8.91 -14.64 0.31
C SER A 8 -9.53 -13.39 0.92
N ILE A 9 -8.84 -12.76 1.88
CA ILE A 9 -9.27 -11.50 2.51
C ILE A 9 -9.18 -10.34 1.53
N LEU A 10 -8.07 -10.22 0.80
CA LEU A 10 -7.90 -9.17 -0.20
C LEU A 10 -8.92 -9.33 -1.35
N ALA A 11 -9.16 -10.57 -1.80
CA ALA A 11 -10.15 -10.85 -2.85
C ALA A 11 -11.57 -10.45 -2.45
N SER A 12 -11.97 -10.69 -1.20
CA SER A 12 -13.28 -10.26 -0.69
C SER A 12 -13.38 -8.74 -0.61
N ILE A 13 -12.34 -8.06 -0.11
CA ILE A 13 -12.30 -6.58 -0.05
C ILE A 13 -12.43 -5.96 -1.45
N ILE A 14 -11.79 -6.53 -2.46
CA ILE A 14 -11.84 -6.04 -3.85
C ILE A 14 -13.24 -6.23 -4.45
N THR A 15 -13.90 -7.35 -4.13
CA THR A 15 -15.17 -7.75 -4.74
C THR A 15 -16.37 -7.08 -4.07
N GLU A 16 -16.31 -6.84 -2.76
CA GLU A 16 -17.36 -6.21 -1.95
C GLU A 16 -17.25 -4.68 -1.95
N ARG A 17 -17.19 -4.08 -3.14
CA ARG A 17 -17.01 -2.64 -3.31
C ARG A 17 -18.33 -1.88 -3.15
N ASP A 18 -18.78 -1.75 -1.91
CA ASP A 18 -20.02 -1.05 -1.53
C ASP A 18 -19.81 0.47 -1.38
N GLU A 19 -20.90 1.25 -1.40
CA GLU A 19 -20.93 2.71 -1.22
C GLU A 19 -20.22 3.14 0.07
N ASN A 20 -20.34 2.33 1.13
CA ASN A 20 -19.65 2.54 2.41
C ASN A 20 -18.12 2.50 2.28
N MET A 21 -17.57 1.57 1.49
CA MET A 21 -16.13 1.49 1.25
C MET A 21 -15.62 2.67 0.42
N GLN A 22 -16.43 3.17 -0.53
CA GLN A 22 -16.07 4.35 -1.32
C GLN A 22 -16.01 5.63 -0.47
N GLN A 23 -16.89 5.76 0.53
CA GLN A 23 -16.83 6.89 1.47
C GLN A 23 -15.58 6.85 2.35
N LEU A 24 -15.17 5.66 2.83
CA LEU A 24 -13.91 5.50 3.59
C LEU A 24 -12.68 5.86 2.74
N VAL A 25 -12.68 5.49 1.46
CA VAL A 25 -11.64 5.87 0.50
C VAL A 25 -11.59 7.39 0.27
N ALA A 26 -12.74 8.05 0.18
CA ALA A 26 -12.78 9.50 0.06
C ALA A 26 -12.21 10.20 1.31
N GLN A 27 -12.52 9.68 2.51
CA GLN A 27 -11.98 10.21 3.77
C GLN A 27 -10.46 10.04 3.90
N LEU A 28 -9.89 8.94 3.37
CA LEU A 28 -8.43 8.74 3.27
C LEU A 28 -7.72 9.78 2.40
N SER A 29 -8.44 10.40 1.45
CA SER A 29 -7.88 11.41 0.55
C SER A 29 -7.94 12.83 1.16
N ASP A 30 -8.84 13.05 2.12
CA ASP A 30 -9.11 14.36 2.72
C ASP A 30 -8.16 14.68 3.91
N GLY A 31 -7.26 13.74 4.27
CA GLY A 31 -6.19 13.95 5.26
C GLY A 31 -6.66 14.31 6.67
N LYS A 32 -7.95 14.16 6.95
CA LYS A 32 -8.56 14.60 8.21
C LYS A 32 -8.16 13.65 9.33
N LYS A 33 -7.46 14.17 10.34
CA LYS A 33 -7.09 13.42 11.55
C LYS A 33 -8.34 12.76 12.14
N THR A 34 -8.24 11.44 12.34
CA THR A 34 -9.30 10.54 12.73
C THR A 34 -9.84 10.90 14.13
N SER A 35 -10.93 11.66 14.17
CA SER A 35 -11.76 11.84 15.37
C SER A 35 -12.70 10.63 15.49
N GLY A 36 -12.18 9.50 15.95
CA GLY A 36 -12.94 8.27 16.14
C GLY A 36 -12.58 7.58 17.46
N SER A 37 -13.49 6.77 17.99
CA SER A 37 -13.22 5.98 19.20
C SER A 37 -12.05 5.02 18.96
N PRO A 38 -11.07 4.96 19.88
CA PRO A 38 -9.90 4.10 19.71
C PRO A 38 -10.31 2.63 19.64
N ILE A 39 -9.77 1.91 18.66
CA ILE A 39 -9.94 0.46 18.52
C ILE A 39 -8.79 -0.24 19.25
N ALA A 40 -9.11 -1.10 20.22
CA ALA A 40 -8.13 -1.92 20.90
C ALA A 40 -7.95 -3.27 20.18
N ILE A 41 -6.81 -3.45 19.50
CA ILE A 41 -6.48 -4.70 18.79
C ILE A 41 -5.57 -5.56 19.67
N ARG A 42 -5.93 -6.84 19.86
CA ARG A 42 -5.07 -7.83 20.55
C ARG A 42 -4.20 -8.58 19.55
N PHE A 43 -2.89 -8.36 19.61
CA PHE A 43 -1.92 -9.10 18.79
C PHE A 43 -1.48 -10.40 19.47
N LYS A 44 -1.16 -11.41 18.65
CA LYS A 44 -0.38 -12.56 19.11
C LYS A 44 1.03 -12.09 19.52
N PRO A 45 1.71 -12.75 20.49
CA PRO A 45 3.00 -12.30 21.00
C PRO A 45 4.04 -12.01 19.90
N ALA A 46 4.26 -12.95 18.98
CA ALA A 46 5.21 -12.77 17.89
C ALA A 46 4.85 -11.59 16.95
N VAL A 47 3.56 -11.36 16.70
CA VAL A 47 3.10 -10.24 15.86
C VAL A 47 3.31 -8.92 16.58
N ARG A 48 3.02 -8.86 17.89
CA ARG A 48 3.30 -7.68 18.71
C ARG A 48 4.79 -7.33 18.67
N ASP A 49 5.65 -8.31 18.92
CA ASP A 49 7.09 -8.07 19.00
C ASP A 49 7.64 -7.61 17.63
N PHE A 50 7.12 -8.15 16.53
CA PHE A 50 7.40 -7.66 15.18
C PHE A 50 6.99 -6.19 14.99
N VAL A 51 5.74 -5.84 15.32
CA VAL A 51 5.23 -4.46 15.19
C VAL A 51 6.05 -3.50 16.04
N THR A 52 6.36 -3.87 17.29
CA THR A 52 7.20 -3.06 18.19
C THR A 52 8.61 -2.85 17.64
N LEU A 53 9.25 -3.91 17.13
CA LEU A 53 10.58 -3.82 16.56
C LEU A 53 10.62 -2.90 15.33
N VAL A 54 9.70 -3.09 14.39
CA VAL A 54 9.66 -2.32 13.13
C VAL A 54 9.31 -0.85 13.41
N SER A 55 8.31 -0.59 14.23
CA SER A 55 7.93 0.78 14.60
C SER A 55 9.08 1.50 15.33
N GLY A 56 9.79 0.80 16.23
CA GLY A 56 10.98 1.34 16.89
C GLY A 56 12.12 1.69 15.92
N ARG A 57 12.36 0.87 14.88
CA ARG A 57 13.35 1.16 13.83
C ARG A 57 12.97 2.37 12.97
N LEU A 58 11.68 2.60 12.78
CA LEU A 58 11.15 3.72 11.99
C LEU A 58 10.97 5.01 12.80
N GLY A 59 11.13 4.96 14.13
CA GLY A 59 10.93 6.11 15.01
C GLY A 59 9.48 6.56 15.15
N ILE A 60 8.51 5.70 14.84
CA ILE A 60 7.07 5.97 14.92
C ILE A 60 6.39 5.10 15.98
N SER A 61 5.17 5.45 16.37
CA SER A 61 4.40 4.60 17.28
C SER A 61 3.94 3.30 16.59
N SER A 62 3.72 2.24 17.36
CA SER A 62 3.15 1.00 16.83
C SER A 62 1.75 1.20 16.23
N ALA A 63 0.96 2.12 16.77
CA ALA A 63 -0.36 2.48 16.21
C ALA A 63 -0.21 3.17 14.86
N GLU A 64 0.76 4.07 14.73
CA GLU A 64 1.07 4.75 13.47
C GLU A 64 1.48 3.75 12.39
N LEU A 65 2.35 2.79 12.72
CA LEU A 65 2.74 1.73 11.81
C LEU A 65 1.53 0.91 11.32
N VAL A 66 0.63 0.53 12.24
CA VAL A 66 -0.57 -0.23 11.88
C VAL A 66 -1.50 0.58 10.99
N ASN A 67 -1.69 1.88 11.28
CA ASN A 67 -2.48 2.78 10.42
C ASN A 67 -1.89 2.85 9.01
N ILE A 68 -0.59 3.10 8.87
CA ILE A 68 0.08 3.17 7.56
C ILE A 68 -0.10 1.86 6.78
N LEU A 69 0.08 0.71 7.42
CA LEU A 69 -0.08 -0.60 6.78
C LEU A 69 -1.52 -0.84 6.32
N VAL A 70 -2.51 -0.51 7.15
CA VAL A 70 -3.93 -0.68 6.81
C VAL A 70 -4.36 0.30 5.74
N GLU A 71 -3.91 1.56 5.80
CA GLU A 71 -4.14 2.54 4.73
C GLU A 71 -3.54 2.07 3.40
N GLY A 72 -2.32 1.52 3.42
CA GLY A 72 -1.66 0.95 2.25
C GLY A 72 -2.52 -0.15 1.61
N ILE A 73 -3.00 -1.11 2.42
CA ILE A 73 -3.91 -2.17 1.96
C ILE A 73 -5.19 -1.57 1.36
N MET A 74 -5.80 -0.57 2.02
CA MET A 74 -7.01 0.09 1.50
C MET A 74 -6.76 0.77 0.16
N ARG A 75 -5.64 1.48 -0.01
CA ARG A 75 -5.29 2.16 -1.26
C ARG A 75 -5.02 1.17 -2.40
N GLU A 76 -4.25 0.12 -2.14
CA GLU A 76 -3.90 -0.88 -3.16
C GLU A 76 -5.12 -1.70 -3.61
N THR A 77 -6.01 -2.05 -2.68
CA THR A 77 -7.20 -2.87 -2.98
C THR A 77 -8.37 -2.05 -3.55
N LEU A 78 -8.65 -0.88 -2.98
CA LEU A 78 -9.84 -0.09 -3.29
C LEU A 78 -9.57 1.08 -4.22
N ILE A 79 -8.32 1.44 -4.49
CA ILE A 79 -7.95 2.50 -5.46
C ILE A 79 -6.88 2.02 -6.45
N PRO A 80 -7.07 0.88 -7.14
CA PRO A 80 -6.04 0.26 -7.97
C PRO A 80 -5.57 1.19 -9.10
N ARG A 81 -6.43 2.08 -9.61
CA ARG A 81 -6.05 3.03 -10.68
C ARG A 81 -5.07 4.12 -10.22
N GLN A 82 -5.19 4.60 -8.97
CA GLN A 82 -4.21 5.52 -8.39
C GLN A 82 -2.98 4.78 -7.87
N ALA A 83 -3.14 3.59 -7.27
CA ALA A 83 -2.01 2.76 -6.86
C ALA A 83 -1.11 2.38 -8.05
N VAL A 84 -1.69 2.03 -9.21
CA VAL A 84 -0.92 1.78 -10.44
C VAL A 84 -0.12 3.01 -10.85
N ILE A 85 -0.68 4.22 -10.77
CA ILE A 85 0.03 5.46 -11.15
C ILE A 85 1.17 5.76 -10.16
N THR A 86 0.95 5.61 -8.86
CA THR A 86 1.96 5.86 -7.82
C THR A 86 3.11 4.84 -7.89
N HIS A 87 2.79 3.56 -8.11
CA HIS A 87 3.78 2.48 -8.13
C HIS A 87 4.37 2.20 -9.52
N ILE A 88 3.91 2.85 -10.60
CA ILE A 88 4.51 2.68 -11.94
C ILE A 88 6.00 3.04 -11.91
N HIS A 89 6.38 4.12 -11.22
CA HIS A 89 7.77 4.52 -11.09
C HIS A 89 8.59 3.47 -10.33
N GLU A 90 8.12 3.01 -9.17
CA GLU A 90 8.82 2.01 -8.36
C GLU A 90 8.93 0.66 -9.08
N ARG A 91 7.86 0.20 -9.72
CA ARG A 91 7.84 -1.06 -10.49
C ARG A 91 8.70 -0.98 -11.74
N PHE A 92 8.75 0.19 -12.38
CA PHE A 92 9.66 0.42 -13.49
C PHE A 92 11.11 0.27 -13.03
N TRP A 93 11.51 0.92 -11.94
CA TRP A 93 12.87 0.79 -11.43
C TRP A 93 13.21 -0.62 -10.93
N LEU A 94 12.27 -1.30 -10.26
CA LEU A 94 12.44 -2.71 -9.87
C LEU A 94 12.66 -3.62 -11.09
N LEU A 95 11.91 -3.40 -12.18
CA LEU A 95 12.09 -4.13 -13.43
C LEU A 95 13.44 -3.83 -14.09
N MET A 96 13.86 -2.56 -14.09
CA MET A 96 15.16 -2.17 -14.65
C MET A 96 16.30 -2.80 -13.84
N ASP A 97 16.20 -2.84 -12.51
CA ASP A 97 17.18 -3.46 -11.61
C ASP A 97 17.29 -4.98 -11.84
N GLU A 98 16.15 -5.68 -11.96
CA GLU A 98 16.12 -7.12 -12.28
C GLU A 98 16.83 -7.43 -13.61
N HIS A 99 16.68 -6.56 -14.60
CA HIS A 99 17.35 -6.66 -15.90
C HIS A 99 18.76 -6.03 -15.92
N ARG A 100 19.27 -5.57 -14.77
CA ARG A 100 20.58 -4.91 -14.61
C ARG A 100 20.79 -3.71 -15.53
N LEU A 101 19.70 -3.01 -15.85
CA LEU A 101 19.74 -1.80 -16.65
C LEU A 101 20.13 -0.63 -15.76
N SER A 102 21.28 -0.01 -16.05
CA SER A 102 21.70 1.18 -15.33
C SER A 102 20.84 2.38 -15.71
N VAL A 103 20.85 3.43 -14.89
CA VAL A 103 20.14 4.71 -15.18
C VAL A 103 20.52 5.26 -16.57
N LEU A 104 21.77 5.07 -17.01
CA LEU A 104 22.24 5.48 -18.32
C LEU A 104 21.66 4.61 -19.45
N ASP A 105 21.47 3.31 -19.21
CA ASP A 105 20.85 2.41 -20.18
C ASP A 105 19.36 2.72 -20.32
N VAL A 106 18.70 3.02 -19.20
CA VAL A 106 17.31 3.47 -19.15
C VAL A 106 17.12 4.79 -19.90
N ALA A 107 18.02 5.76 -19.71
CA ALA A 107 18.00 7.04 -20.44
C ALA A 107 18.24 6.88 -21.96
N ARG A 108 18.83 5.76 -22.39
CA ARG A 108 19.09 5.41 -23.79
C ARG A 108 18.03 4.49 -24.38
N LEU A 109 17.08 4.00 -23.58
CA LEU A 109 15.93 3.27 -24.12
C LEU A 109 15.19 4.21 -25.07
N PRO A 110 14.92 3.80 -26.32
CA PRO A 110 14.05 4.57 -27.19
C PRO A 110 12.66 4.54 -26.54
N LEU A 111 12.27 5.64 -25.88
CA LEU A 111 10.89 5.83 -25.48
C LEU A 111 10.08 5.81 -26.76
N GLY A 112 9.38 4.70 -27.02
CA GLY A 112 8.35 4.59 -28.04
C GLY A 112 7.12 5.48 -27.75
N LEU A 113 7.30 6.60 -27.06
CA LEU A 113 6.38 7.72 -27.02
C LEU A 113 7.10 8.87 -27.73
N GLY A 114 6.62 9.20 -28.93
CA GLY A 114 7.14 10.30 -29.74
C GLY A 114 7.17 11.61 -28.97
N ILE A 115 8.31 11.89 -28.35
CA ILE A 115 8.74 13.22 -27.99
C ILE A 115 10.00 13.46 -28.81
N SER A 116 9.78 13.86 -30.06
CA SER A 116 10.82 14.55 -30.81
C SER A 116 11.11 15.86 -30.08
N VAL A 117 12.36 16.03 -29.66
CA VAL A 117 12.95 17.35 -29.43
C VAL A 117 13.37 17.92 -30.78
#